data_AF-A0A1G9IL33-F1
#
_entry.id   AF-A0A1G9IL33-F1
#
_cell.length_a   1.000
_cell.length_b   1.000
_cell.length_c   1.000
_cell.angle_alpha   90.00
_cell.angle_beta   90.00
_cell.angle_gamma   90.00
#
_symmetry.space_group_name_H-M   'P 1'
#
loop_
_entity.id
_entity.type
_entity.pdbx_description
1 polymer ?
#
loop_
_entity_poly.entity_id
_entity_poly.type
_entity_poly.pdbx_seq_one_letter_code
_entity_poly.pdbx_strand_id
1 'polypeptide(L)'
;MKSGTTSLQHALFAHREHLRELGILVPGKSWREQVDAVWDVRGRAWSLAGDRSIGGSWDRLVEEINAWPGSAVLSAELLAPAGTAVVEEVARSFASVEIVVSVRDLNRNLPAMWQEVVQNGELWTWPEFLASAKQMRPRWSLPDLMTSTNRFWKEQDAAAIAKRWSAAGPVHVVTVPPPGGPSEVLLERFGEVIGFGFGDVSTPMSRNASLGVVRADVLRRLNLELELRGLRFPAGIRLRKHVLAKRLMRDLDVDDQPLGLRVAPWVERSARQQVAALQRQGVVLHGDWADLTPVEVSGTDPSTVTEDRIAAVAAATHVPLREWLLERAAVGSRPGWGPETVPQWSPGGSDDAADEAADDAVAALADLIEWAITRTRAKQAADA
;
A
#
# COMPACT_ATOMS: atom_id res chain seq x y z
N MET A 1 6.41 2.70 3.93
CA MET A 1 5.08 2.16 3.55
C MET A 1 4.48 1.44 4.77
N LYS A 2 3.15 1.45 4.97
CA LYS A 2 2.45 0.80 6.10
C LYS A 2 2.84 1.27 7.52
N SER A 3 3.41 2.46 7.60
CA SER A 3 3.87 3.13 8.82
C SER A 3 2.93 4.27 9.25
N GLY A 4 1.61 4.12 9.07
CA GLY A 4 0.61 5.11 9.49
C GLY A 4 0.48 6.36 8.61
N THR A 5 1.23 6.43 7.50
CA THR A 5 1.23 7.55 6.54
C THR A 5 -0.15 7.89 5.99
N THR A 6 -1.03 6.91 5.79
CA THR A 6 -2.40 7.18 5.31
C THR A 6 -3.20 8.05 6.28
N SER A 7 -3.07 7.81 7.60
CA SER A 7 -3.77 8.62 8.60
C SER A 7 -3.24 10.05 8.61
N LEU A 8 -1.91 10.22 8.53
CA LEU A 8 -1.27 11.54 8.42
C LEU A 8 -1.71 12.28 7.16
N GLN A 9 -1.72 11.61 6.01
CA GLN A 9 -2.17 12.18 4.74
C GLN A 9 -3.64 12.61 4.80
N HIS A 10 -4.52 11.79 5.37
CA HIS A 10 -5.91 12.16 5.57
C HIS A 10 -6.06 13.41 6.44
N ALA A 11 -5.32 13.49 7.55
CA ALA A 11 -5.34 14.68 8.41
C ALA A 11 -4.83 15.92 7.67
N LEU A 12 -3.68 15.83 6.98
CA LEU A 12 -3.13 16.94 6.19
C LEU A 12 -4.13 17.50 5.18
N PHE A 13 -4.80 16.65 4.41
CA PHE A 13 -5.77 17.10 3.41
C PHE A 13 -7.09 17.58 4.03
N ALA A 14 -7.53 16.98 5.15
CA ALA A 14 -8.72 17.41 5.87
C ALA A 14 -8.55 18.81 6.48
N HIS A 15 -7.32 19.20 6.83
CA HIS A 15 -7.01 20.48 7.51
C HIS A 15 -6.18 21.45 6.65
N ARG A 16 -6.14 21.24 5.34
CA ARG A 16 -5.33 22.04 4.41
C ARG A 16 -5.54 23.55 4.49
N GLU A 17 -6.79 24.00 4.69
CA GLU A 17 -7.09 25.43 4.79
C GLU A 17 -6.60 26.02 6.12
N HIS A 18 -6.78 25.30 7.23
CA HIS A 18 -6.30 25.75 8.53
C HIS A 18 -4.77 25.74 8.63
N LEU A 19 -4.11 24.71 8.09
CA LEU A 19 -2.66 24.67 7.95
C LEU A 19 -2.16 25.86 7.12
N ARG A 20 -2.88 26.22 6.04
CA ARG A 20 -2.55 27.37 5.20
C ARG A 20 -2.64 28.69 5.95
N GLU A 21 -3.65 28.90 6.80
CA GLU A 21 -3.77 30.08 7.67
C GLU A 21 -2.58 30.23 8.63
N LEU A 22 -1.99 29.10 9.04
CA LEU A 22 -0.81 29.04 9.91
C LEU A 22 0.52 29.08 9.15
N GLY A 23 0.49 29.34 7.83
CA GLY A 23 1.70 29.43 7.02
C GLY A 23 2.24 28.08 6.53
N ILE A 24 1.49 26.99 6.67
CA ILE A 24 1.87 25.64 6.22
C ILE A 24 1.07 25.23 4.98
N LEU A 25 1.73 25.09 3.84
CA LEU A 25 1.12 24.61 2.60
C LEU A 25 1.05 23.08 2.58
N VAL A 26 -0.10 22.51 2.25
CA VAL A 26 -0.23 21.14 1.75
C VAL A 26 -0.40 21.21 0.23
N PRO A 27 0.65 20.94 -0.57
CA PRO A 27 0.66 21.24 -1.99
C PRO A 27 -0.16 20.23 -2.80
N GLY A 28 -0.64 20.67 -3.96
CA GLY A 28 -1.54 19.92 -4.84
C GLY A 28 -3.00 19.93 -4.37
N LYS A 29 -3.93 19.77 -5.33
CA LYS A 29 -5.38 19.76 -5.04
C LYS A 29 -5.85 18.49 -4.36
N SER A 30 -5.06 17.43 -4.46
CA SER A 30 -5.36 16.13 -3.85
C SER A 30 -4.09 15.33 -3.62
N TRP A 31 -4.17 14.33 -2.73
CA TRP A 31 -3.08 13.38 -2.50
C TRP A 31 -2.57 12.73 -3.79
N ARG A 32 -3.45 12.54 -4.78
CA ARG A 32 -3.08 11.98 -6.08
C ARG A 32 -2.08 12.84 -6.83
N GLU A 33 -2.18 14.18 -6.74
CA GLU A 33 -1.24 15.07 -7.42
C GLU A 33 0.16 14.99 -6.79
N GLN A 34 0.26 14.84 -5.46
CA GLN A 34 1.53 14.55 -4.80
C GLN A 34 2.12 13.20 -5.26
N VAL A 35 1.28 12.17 -5.41
CA VAL A 35 1.72 10.86 -5.91
C VAL A 35 2.21 10.93 -7.36
N ASP A 36 1.50 11.66 -8.22
CA ASP A 36 1.90 11.85 -9.61
C ASP A 36 3.24 12.58 -9.70
N ALA A 37 3.42 13.66 -8.94
CA ALA A 37 4.69 14.40 -8.84
C ALA A 37 5.85 13.50 -8.37
N VAL A 38 5.61 12.65 -7.37
CA VAL A 38 6.63 11.71 -6.88
C VAL A 38 6.93 10.59 -7.88
N TRP A 39 5.97 10.17 -8.70
CA TRP A 39 6.26 9.25 -9.80
C TRP A 39 7.06 9.92 -10.91
N ASP A 40 6.77 11.17 -11.22
CA ASP A 40 7.43 11.97 -12.23
C ASP A 40 8.91 12.21 -11.90
N VAL A 41 9.23 12.67 -10.68
CA VAL A 41 10.63 12.82 -10.22
C VAL A 41 11.38 11.49 -10.15
N ARG A 42 10.66 10.37 -10.05
CA ARG A 42 11.20 9.01 -10.13
C ARG A 42 11.34 8.49 -11.57
N GLY A 43 11.11 9.34 -12.57
CA GLY A 43 11.35 9.08 -13.98
C GLY A 43 10.16 8.49 -14.75
N ARG A 44 8.92 8.58 -14.22
CA ARG A 44 7.73 8.09 -14.95
C ARG A 44 7.00 9.22 -15.64
N ALA A 45 6.77 9.08 -16.95
CA ALA A 45 5.94 10.02 -17.72
C ALA A 45 4.43 9.74 -17.63
N TRP A 46 4.02 8.56 -17.16
CA TRP A 46 2.62 8.11 -17.13
C TRP A 46 2.20 7.61 -15.74
N SER A 47 0.91 7.80 -15.43
CA SER A 47 0.28 7.31 -14.20
C SER A 47 0.51 5.81 -14.03
N LEU A 48 0.39 5.29 -12.79
CA LEU A 48 0.51 3.85 -12.55
C LEU A 48 -0.50 3.01 -13.35
N ALA A 49 -1.67 3.58 -13.67
CA ALA A 49 -2.68 2.92 -14.49
C ALA A 49 -2.42 3.06 -16.00
N GLY A 50 -1.44 3.88 -16.42
CA GLY A 50 -1.07 4.11 -17.81
C GLY A 50 -2.07 4.97 -18.61
N ASP A 51 -3.02 5.61 -17.95
CA ASP A 51 -4.17 6.27 -18.59
C ASP A 51 -4.06 7.81 -18.65
N ARG A 52 -3.00 8.37 -18.06
CA ARG A 52 -2.81 9.83 -17.97
C ARG A 52 -1.33 10.18 -17.94
N SER A 53 -0.94 11.19 -18.70
CA SER A 53 0.40 11.78 -18.63
C SER A 53 0.58 12.50 -17.29
N ILE A 54 1.72 12.26 -16.65
CA ILE A 54 2.13 12.90 -15.39
C ILE A 54 3.44 13.68 -15.55
N GLY A 55 4.02 13.75 -16.76
CA GLY A 55 5.23 14.52 -17.01
C GLY A 55 5.06 15.99 -16.62
N GLY A 56 6.04 16.55 -15.91
CA GLY A 56 6.03 17.91 -15.37
C GLY A 56 5.10 18.09 -14.17
N SER A 57 4.65 17.00 -13.52
CA SER A 57 3.91 17.09 -12.26
C SER A 57 4.85 17.41 -11.09
N TRP A 58 6.11 16.97 -11.14
CA TRP A 58 7.12 17.35 -10.15
C TRP A 58 7.38 18.86 -10.21
N ASP A 59 7.72 19.39 -11.39
CA ASP A 59 8.04 20.80 -11.58
C ASP A 59 6.90 21.72 -11.14
N ARG A 60 5.65 21.38 -11.50
CA ARG A 60 4.47 22.15 -11.05
C ARG A 60 4.29 22.15 -9.54
N LEU A 61 4.56 21.03 -8.88
CA LEU A 61 4.49 20.93 -7.42
C LEU A 61 5.61 21.74 -6.76
N VAL A 62 6.82 21.71 -7.34
CA VAL A 62 7.97 22.51 -6.90
C VAL A 62 7.70 24.00 -7.06
N GLU A 63 7.14 24.43 -8.19
CA GLU A 63 6.71 25.82 -8.42
C GLU A 63 5.68 26.29 -7.38
N GLU A 64 4.67 25.46 -7.09
CA GLU A 64 3.66 25.76 -6.07
C GLU A 64 4.29 25.95 -4.69
N ILE A 65 5.20 25.06 -4.30
CA ILE A 65 5.91 25.11 -3.01
C ILE A 65 6.83 26.33 -2.95
N ASN A 66 7.63 26.59 -3.97
CA ASN A 66 8.58 27.71 -4.00
C ASN A 66 7.88 29.08 -4.08
N ALA A 67 6.64 29.14 -4.58
CA ALA A 67 5.81 30.35 -4.55
C ALA A 67 5.18 30.63 -3.17
N TRP A 68 5.24 29.68 -2.24
CA TRP A 68 4.68 29.83 -0.89
C TRP A 68 5.72 30.44 0.07
N PRO A 69 5.38 31.49 0.83
CA PRO A 69 6.34 32.18 1.70
C PRO A 69 6.68 31.42 2.99
N GLY A 70 5.93 30.37 3.34
CA GLY A 70 6.11 29.58 4.56
C GLY A 70 6.58 28.15 4.29
N SER A 71 6.34 27.26 5.25
CA SER A 71 6.68 25.84 5.13
C SER A 71 5.67 25.10 4.25
N ALA A 72 6.09 24.00 3.63
CA ALA A 72 5.21 23.10 2.90
C ALA A 72 5.41 21.64 3.32
N VAL A 73 4.34 20.84 3.31
CA VAL A 73 4.37 19.43 3.70
C VAL A 73 4.00 18.54 2.51
N LEU A 74 5.02 17.92 1.92
CA LEU A 74 4.87 16.87 0.90
C LEU A 74 4.88 15.49 1.58
N SER A 75 3.77 14.75 1.53
CA SER A 75 3.65 13.44 2.20
C SER A 75 3.38 12.31 1.22
N ALA A 76 4.45 11.61 0.81
CA ALA A 76 4.36 10.49 -0.12
C ALA A 76 5.30 9.34 0.26
N GLU A 77 4.72 8.19 0.61
CA GLU A 77 5.49 7.00 0.99
C GLU A 77 6.39 6.44 -0.13
N LEU A 78 6.12 6.83 -1.38
CA LEU A 78 6.89 6.47 -2.57
C LEU A 78 8.27 7.16 -2.61
N LEU A 79 8.50 8.18 -1.77
CA LEU A 79 9.81 8.82 -1.60
C LEU A 79 10.76 7.93 -0.78
N ALA A 80 10.27 7.18 0.20
CA ALA A 80 11.11 6.38 1.08
C ALA A 80 12.09 5.43 0.32
N PRO A 81 11.64 4.62 -0.67
CA PRO A 81 12.54 3.75 -1.43
C PRO A 81 13.28 4.45 -2.57
N ALA A 82 13.20 5.78 -2.69
CA ALA A 82 13.86 6.51 -3.78
C ALA A 82 15.39 6.33 -3.73
N GLY A 83 16.00 6.28 -4.91
CA GLY A 83 17.45 6.19 -5.07
C GLY A 83 18.14 7.55 -4.92
N THR A 84 19.47 7.55 -4.82
CA THR A 84 20.28 8.75 -4.57
C THR A 84 20.01 9.90 -5.55
N ALA A 85 19.88 9.62 -6.84
CA ALA A 85 19.58 10.66 -7.85
C ALA A 85 18.27 11.41 -7.58
N VAL A 86 17.24 10.72 -7.08
CA VAL A 86 15.95 11.34 -6.72
C VAL A 86 16.11 12.15 -5.43
N VAL A 87 16.88 11.66 -4.46
CA VAL A 87 17.17 12.41 -3.22
C VAL A 87 17.89 13.72 -3.54
N GLU A 88 18.87 13.68 -4.45
CA GLU A 88 19.60 14.86 -4.92
C GLU A 88 18.70 15.83 -5.69
N GLU A 89 17.81 15.33 -6.56
CA GLU A 89 16.83 16.17 -7.26
C GLU A 89 15.87 16.87 -6.29
N VAL A 90 15.33 16.13 -5.31
CA VAL A 90 14.46 16.70 -4.28
C VAL A 90 15.20 17.75 -3.45
N ALA A 91 16.45 17.47 -3.05
CA ALA A 91 17.27 18.42 -2.29
C ALA A 91 17.55 19.71 -3.09
N ARG A 92 17.78 19.60 -4.40
CA ARG A 92 18.01 20.77 -5.28
C ARG A 92 16.74 21.58 -5.58
N SER A 93 15.57 20.96 -5.45
CA SER A 93 14.29 21.59 -5.79
C SER A 93 13.85 22.67 -4.79
N PHE A 94 14.39 22.65 -3.57
CA PHE A 94 13.95 23.50 -2.46
C PHE A 94 15.14 24.17 -1.75
N ALA A 95 14.91 25.32 -1.11
CA ALA A 95 15.94 26.04 -0.36
C ALA A 95 16.47 25.24 0.85
N SER A 96 15.56 24.51 1.51
CA SER A 96 15.86 23.60 2.61
C SER A 96 14.80 22.52 2.69
N VAL A 97 15.19 21.32 3.10
CA VAL A 97 14.27 20.19 3.28
C VAL A 97 14.52 19.54 4.63
N GLU A 98 13.45 19.23 5.36
CA GLU A 98 13.48 18.35 6.52
C GLU A 98 12.80 17.03 6.17
N ILE A 99 13.39 15.92 6.59
CA ILE A 99 12.94 14.58 6.21
C ILE A 99 12.20 13.96 7.38
N VAL A 100 10.92 13.62 7.17
CA VAL A 100 10.11 12.94 8.19
C VAL A 100 9.89 11.49 7.79
N VAL A 101 10.44 10.57 8.58
CA VAL A 101 10.30 9.12 8.39
C VAL A 101 9.40 8.57 9.48
N SER A 102 8.17 8.17 9.14
CA SER A 102 7.33 7.43 10.07
C SER A 102 7.76 5.96 10.12
N VAL A 103 7.96 5.42 11.33
CA VAL A 103 8.50 4.07 11.54
C VAL A 103 7.58 3.28 12.47
N ARG A 104 7.20 2.09 12.03
CA ARG A 104 6.42 1.12 12.80
C ARG A 104 7.30 -0.08 13.13
N ASP A 105 7.01 -0.78 14.23
CA ASP A 105 7.71 -2.02 14.57
C ASP A 105 7.71 -3.02 13.41
N LEU A 106 8.83 -3.73 13.26
CA LEU A 106 9.10 -4.56 12.10
C LEU A 106 8.12 -5.72 11.95
N ASN A 107 7.69 -6.34 13.06
CA ASN A 107 6.83 -7.52 13.02
C ASN A 107 5.44 -7.18 12.51
N ARG A 108 4.90 -6.01 12.88
CA ARG A 108 3.62 -5.52 12.35
C ARG A 108 3.69 -5.11 10.88
N ASN A 109 4.87 -4.75 10.37
CA ASN A 109 5.03 -4.41 8.94
C ASN A 109 5.02 -5.64 8.04
N LEU A 110 5.47 -6.82 8.50
CA LEU A 110 5.50 -8.03 7.68
C LEU A 110 4.12 -8.44 7.12
N PRO A 111 3.08 -8.70 7.93
CA PRO A 111 1.76 -9.06 7.41
C PRO A 111 1.14 -7.90 6.60
N ALA A 112 1.25 -6.66 7.10
CA ALA A 112 0.69 -5.50 6.43
C ALA A 112 1.29 -5.26 5.03
N MET A 113 2.58 -5.56 4.86
CA MET A 113 3.29 -5.44 3.60
C MET A 113 2.97 -6.62 2.66
N TRP A 114 2.90 -7.85 3.16
CA TRP A 114 2.47 -8.99 2.35
C TRP A 114 1.08 -8.75 1.72
N GLN A 115 0.12 -8.29 2.53
CA GLN A 115 -1.21 -7.95 2.03
C GLN A 115 -1.21 -6.81 1.00
N GLU A 116 -0.33 -5.83 1.17
CA GLU A 116 -0.20 -4.73 0.22
C GLU A 116 0.35 -5.21 -1.12
N VAL A 117 1.37 -6.07 -1.09
CA VAL A 117 1.96 -6.57 -2.34
C VAL A 117 1.01 -7.51 -3.07
N VAL A 118 0.24 -8.35 -2.35
CA VAL A 118 -0.84 -9.16 -2.94
C VAL A 118 -1.93 -8.27 -3.55
N GLN A 119 -2.37 -7.22 -2.86
CA GLN A 119 -3.30 -6.24 -3.45
C GLN A 119 -2.73 -5.49 -4.66
N ASN A 120 -1.41 -5.46 -4.80
CA ASN A 120 -0.69 -4.88 -5.93
C ASN A 120 -0.28 -5.95 -6.98
N GLY A 121 -0.87 -7.13 -6.94
CA GLY A 121 -0.71 -8.15 -7.97
C GLY A 121 0.41 -9.15 -7.76
N GLU A 122 1.17 -9.09 -6.65
CA GLU A 122 2.20 -10.10 -6.38
C GLU A 122 1.58 -11.47 -6.06
N LEU A 123 2.31 -12.51 -6.41
CA LEU A 123 1.88 -13.92 -6.31
C LEU A 123 2.43 -14.66 -5.10
N TRP A 124 3.32 -14.02 -4.33
CA TRP A 124 4.07 -14.68 -3.26
C TRP A 124 3.13 -15.22 -2.20
N THR A 125 3.26 -16.51 -1.90
CA THR A 125 2.62 -17.10 -0.73
C THR A 125 3.19 -16.48 0.55
N TRP A 126 2.45 -16.60 1.65
CA TRP A 126 2.92 -16.08 2.94
C TRP A 126 4.26 -16.69 3.40
N PRO A 127 4.48 -18.02 3.34
CA PRO A 127 5.77 -18.62 3.69
C PRO A 127 6.92 -18.13 2.81
N GLU A 128 6.72 -18.01 1.50
CA GLU A 128 7.73 -17.50 0.56
C GLU A 128 8.12 -16.05 0.89
N PHE A 129 7.13 -15.21 1.20
CA PHE A 129 7.37 -13.82 1.59
C PHE A 129 8.19 -13.72 2.88
N LEU A 130 7.84 -14.48 3.92
CA LEU A 130 8.59 -14.49 5.18
C LEU A 130 10.02 -15.03 4.99
N ALA A 131 10.18 -16.11 4.22
CA ALA A 131 11.49 -16.68 3.90
C ALA A 131 12.38 -15.66 3.17
N SER A 132 11.82 -14.97 2.17
CA SER A 132 12.48 -13.91 1.41
C SER A 132 12.87 -12.72 2.30
N ALA A 133 11.93 -12.21 3.12
CA ALA A 133 12.18 -11.12 4.06
C ALA A 133 13.32 -11.48 5.04
N LYS A 134 13.33 -12.71 5.56
CA LYS A 134 14.39 -13.22 6.43
C LYS A 134 15.72 -13.34 5.69
N GLN A 135 15.76 -13.96 4.51
CA GLN A 135 16.99 -14.24 3.77
C GLN A 135 17.70 -12.94 3.35
N MET A 136 16.93 -12.00 2.85
CA MET A 136 17.42 -10.74 2.29
C MET A 136 17.49 -9.61 3.32
N ARG A 137 17.37 -9.93 4.62
CA ARG A 137 17.49 -8.93 5.70
C ARG A 137 18.83 -8.19 5.64
N PRO A 138 18.85 -6.88 5.94
CA PRO A 138 20.08 -6.12 6.00
C PRO A 138 21.05 -6.77 6.98
N ARG A 139 22.34 -6.75 6.61
CA ARG A 139 23.42 -7.29 7.43
C ARG A 139 24.25 -6.11 7.95
N TRP A 140 23.70 -5.37 8.91
CA TRP A 140 24.28 -4.13 9.48
C TRP A 140 25.67 -4.30 10.15
N SER A 141 26.21 -5.52 10.20
CA SER A 141 27.54 -5.85 10.73
C SER A 141 28.61 -6.09 9.64
N LEU A 142 28.26 -5.95 8.36
CA LEU A 142 29.20 -6.11 7.23
C LEU A 142 29.44 -4.75 6.56
N PRO A 143 30.68 -4.47 6.09
CA PRO A 143 30.95 -3.29 5.25
C PRO A 143 30.04 -3.27 4.02
N ASP A 144 29.54 -2.09 3.64
CA ASP A 144 28.48 -1.85 2.64
C ASP A 144 28.60 -2.75 1.39
N LEU A 145 27.91 -3.90 1.40
CA LEU A 145 27.46 -4.57 0.20
C LEU A 145 26.04 -4.07 -0.06
N MET A 146 25.94 -2.91 -0.70
CA MET A 146 24.67 -2.45 -1.28
C MET A 146 24.25 -3.44 -2.39
N THR A 147 23.54 -4.51 -2.03
CA THR A 147 22.82 -5.32 -3.02
C THR A 147 21.40 -4.77 -3.18
N SER A 148 21.07 -4.33 -4.39
CA SER A 148 19.88 -3.55 -4.74
C SER A 148 18.57 -4.35 -4.88
N THR A 149 18.37 -5.49 -4.23
CA THR A 149 17.23 -6.36 -4.61
C THR A 149 16.57 -7.12 -3.45
N ASN A 150 15.88 -6.37 -2.57
CA ASN A 150 14.64 -6.83 -1.92
C ASN A 150 13.65 -5.66 -1.77
N ARG A 151 12.45 -5.78 -2.36
CA ARG A 151 11.40 -4.75 -2.31
C ARG A 151 10.96 -4.44 -0.87
N PHE A 152 10.85 -5.46 -0.01
CA PHE A 152 10.47 -5.27 1.39
C PHE A 152 11.45 -4.32 2.10
N TRP A 153 12.75 -4.65 2.11
CA TRP A 153 13.73 -3.86 2.85
C TRP A 153 14.00 -2.48 2.24
N LYS A 154 13.83 -2.30 0.92
CA LYS A 154 13.86 -0.95 0.31
C LYS A 154 12.82 -0.01 0.90
N GLU A 155 11.69 -0.55 1.36
CA GLU A 155 10.57 0.23 1.89
C GLU A 155 10.50 0.23 3.43
N GLN A 156 11.22 -0.68 4.09
CA GLN A 156 11.08 -0.96 5.53
C GLN A 156 12.37 -0.80 6.34
N ASP A 157 13.57 -0.82 5.72
CA ASP A 157 14.82 -0.50 6.41
C ASP A 157 14.92 1.01 6.65
N ALA A 158 14.26 1.47 7.71
CA ALA A 158 14.25 2.87 8.13
C ALA A 158 15.66 3.42 8.38
N ALA A 159 16.63 2.59 8.79
CA ALA A 159 18.01 3.05 8.99
C ALA A 159 18.71 3.32 7.65
N ALA A 160 18.50 2.48 6.64
CA ALA A 160 19.01 2.73 5.29
C ALA A 160 18.29 3.89 4.60
N ILE A 161 16.99 4.04 4.83
CA ILE A 161 16.19 5.17 4.32
C ILE A 161 16.68 6.48 4.95
N ALA A 162 16.81 6.54 6.28
CA ALA A 162 17.31 7.71 7.01
C ALA A 162 18.73 8.08 6.56
N LYS A 163 19.67 7.13 6.50
CA LYS A 163 21.04 7.35 6.01
C LYS A 163 21.07 7.92 4.60
N ARG A 164 20.18 7.48 3.71
CA ARG A 164 20.14 7.98 2.33
C ARG A 164 19.59 9.39 2.27
N TRP A 165 18.48 9.62 2.95
CA TRP A 165 17.79 10.90 2.93
C TRP A 165 18.47 11.99 3.77
N SER A 166 19.37 11.63 4.69
CA SER A 166 20.19 12.61 5.42
C SER A 166 21.09 13.45 4.50
N ALA A 167 21.30 13.03 3.25
CA ALA A 167 21.99 13.83 2.24
C ALA A 167 21.16 15.05 1.77
N ALA A 168 19.83 15.02 1.93
CA ALA A 168 18.95 16.13 1.58
C ALA A 168 18.72 17.11 2.73
N GLY A 169 18.81 16.66 3.98
CA GLY A 169 18.62 17.50 5.16
C GLY A 169 18.45 16.70 6.47
N PRO A 170 18.14 17.39 7.59
CA PRO A 170 17.89 16.77 8.88
C PRO A 170 16.79 15.70 8.81
N VAL A 171 16.96 14.60 9.57
CA VAL A 171 16.03 13.47 9.58
C VAL A 171 15.33 13.36 10.93
N HIS A 172 14.00 13.40 10.88
CA HIS A 172 13.08 13.17 11.98
C HIS A 172 12.50 11.76 11.85
N VAL A 173 12.55 10.97 12.91
CA VAL A 173 11.91 9.66 13.02
C VAL A 173 10.68 9.80 13.90
N VAL A 174 9.50 9.57 13.33
CA VAL A 174 8.23 9.58 14.05
C VAL A 174 7.78 8.14 14.27
N THR A 175 7.74 7.66 15.51
CA THR A 175 7.35 6.28 15.77
C THR A 175 5.82 6.12 15.77
N VAL A 176 5.34 5.03 15.17
CA VAL A 176 3.94 4.62 15.27
C VAL A 176 3.73 3.95 16.63
N PRO A 177 2.70 4.34 17.41
CA PRO A 177 2.48 3.74 18.72
C PRO A 177 2.20 2.23 18.66
N PRO A 178 2.38 1.52 19.79
CA PRO A 178 2.05 0.10 19.90
C PRO A 178 0.55 -0.15 19.64
N PRO A 179 0.16 -1.41 19.34
CA PRO A 179 -1.25 -1.79 19.20
C PRO A 179 -2.09 -1.34 20.40
N GLY A 180 -3.31 -0.86 20.13
CA GLY A 180 -4.25 -0.41 21.17
C GLY A 180 -3.90 0.95 21.79
N GLY A 181 -2.80 1.60 21.37
CA GLY A 181 -2.52 2.99 21.75
C GLY A 181 -3.53 3.99 21.14
N PRO A 182 -3.64 5.20 21.70
CA PRO A 182 -4.53 6.23 21.16
C PRO A 182 -4.19 6.56 19.70
N SER A 183 -5.22 6.79 18.89
CA SER A 183 -5.08 6.96 17.44
C SER A 183 -4.43 8.29 17.07
N GLU A 184 -4.45 9.23 18.01
CA GLU A 184 -4.02 10.62 17.92
C GLU A 184 -2.50 10.75 18.12
N VAL A 185 -1.86 9.83 18.84
CA VAL A 185 -0.43 9.91 19.23
C VAL A 185 0.50 10.04 18.02
N LEU A 186 0.24 9.31 16.93
CA LEU A 186 1.05 9.42 15.71
C LEU A 186 0.94 10.83 15.12
N LEU A 187 -0.27 11.41 15.17
CA LEU A 187 -0.56 12.71 14.62
C LEU A 187 0.01 13.84 15.50
N GLU A 188 -0.05 13.69 16.83
CA GLU A 188 0.61 14.58 17.80
C GLU A 188 2.12 14.62 17.57
N ARG A 189 2.78 13.45 17.51
CA ARG A 189 4.23 13.34 17.24
C ARG A 189 4.62 13.93 15.89
N PHE A 190 3.78 13.75 14.87
CA PHE A 190 4.00 14.39 13.57
C PHE A 190 3.80 15.91 13.64
N GLY A 191 2.81 16.36 14.41
CA GLY A 191 2.52 17.75 14.69
C GLY A 191 3.69 18.50 15.33
N GLU A 192 4.42 17.86 16.25
CA GLU A 192 5.66 18.40 16.82
C GLU A 192 6.70 18.73 15.76
N VAL A 193 6.80 17.93 14.70
CA VAL A 193 7.76 18.16 13.61
C VAL A 193 7.38 19.40 12.80
N ILE A 194 6.10 19.53 12.45
CA ILE A 194 5.63 20.61 11.58
C ILE A 194 5.20 21.87 12.36
N GLY A 195 5.36 21.87 13.69
CA GLY A 195 4.95 22.99 14.56
C GLY A 195 3.44 23.19 14.65
N PHE A 196 2.64 22.14 14.48
CA PHE A 196 1.17 22.20 14.48
C PHE A 196 0.55 21.16 15.41
N GLY A 197 -0.26 21.59 16.37
CA GLY A 197 -1.02 20.71 17.23
C GLY A 197 -2.33 20.27 16.58
N PHE A 198 -2.57 18.96 16.47
CA PHE A 198 -3.83 18.41 15.96
C PHE A 198 -4.89 18.17 17.06
N GLY A 199 -4.64 18.63 18.29
CA GLY A 199 -5.42 18.27 19.49
C GLY A 199 -6.89 18.70 19.48
N ASP A 200 -7.24 19.78 18.77
CA ASP A 200 -8.62 20.28 18.66
C ASP A 200 -9.39 19.67 17.48
N VAL A 201 -8.82 18.66 16.84
CA VAL A 201 -9.21 18.29 15.48
C VAL A 201 -9.63 16.82 15.41
N SER A 202 -10.91 16.61 15.08
CA SER A 202 -11.45 15.26 14.86
C SER A 202 -10.75 14.62 13.66
N THR A 203 -9.86 13.68 13.94
CA THR A 203 -9.24 12.87 12.89
C THR A 203 -10.24 11.79 12.49
N PRO A 204 -10.68 11.74 11.21
CA PRO A 204 -11.58 10.69 10.79
C PRO A 204 -10.90 9.33 10.95
N MET A 205 -11.57 8.40 11.65
CA MET A 205 -11.06 7.04 11.83
C MET A 205 -10.65 6.45 10.47
N SER A 206 -9.40 6.00 10.38
CA SER A 206 -8.89 5.31 9.20
C SER A 206 -9.62 3.96 9.06
N ARG A 207 -10.65 3.90 8.20
CA ARG A 207 -11.42 2.67 7.90
C ARG A 207 -10.68 1.71 6.96
N ASN A 208 -9.35 1.71 6.97
CA ASN A 208 -8.54 0.79 6.17
C ASN A 208 -8.44 -0.57 6.86
N ALA A 209 -9.58 -1.25 7.00
CA ALA A 209 -9.60 -2.65 7.40
C ALA A 209 -8.77 -3.44 6.38
N SER A 210 -7.74 -4.12 6.87
CA SER A 210 -6.94 -5.03 6.04
C SER A 210 -7.78 -6.28 5.75
N LEU A 211 -7.52 -6.95 4.63
CA LEU A 211 -8.17 -8.23 4.34
C LEU A 211 -7.82 -9.25 5.45
N GLY A 212 -8.68 -10.22 5.74
CA GLY A 212 -8.27 -11.35 6.56
C GLY A 212 -7.46 -12.37 5.75
N VAL A 213 -7.09 -13.47 6.40
CA VAL A 213 -6.25 -14.52 5.83
C VAL A 213 -6.84 -15.15 4.57
N VAL A 214 -8.15 -15.41 4.55
CA VAL A 214 -8.83 -16.13 3.46
C VAL A 214 -8.97 -15.22 2.24
N ARG A 215 -9.46 -14.00 2.45
CA ARG A 215 -9.62 -13.03 1.34
C ARG A 215 -8.28 -12.65 0.72
N ALA A 216 -7.21 -12.58 1.51
CA ALA A 216 -5.88 -12.33 0.99
C ALA A 216 -5.39 -13.48 0.08
N ASP A 217 -5.62 -14.74 0.46
CA ASP A 217 -5.20 -15.87 -0.36
C ASP A 217 -6.07 -16.05 -1.62
N VAL A 218 -7.39 -15.84 -1.54
CA VAL A 218 -8.28 -15.77 -2.72
C VAL A 218 -7.77 -14.72 -3.71
N LEU A 219 -7.41 -13.53 -3.23
CA LEU A 219 -6.89 -12.46 -4.08
C LEU A 219 -5.53 -12.83 -4.70
N ARG A 220 -4.66 -13.52 -3.97
CA ARG A 220 -3.37 -14.01 -4.49
C ARG A 220 -3.55 -15.04 -5.59
N ARG A 221 -4.43 -16.03 -5.40
CA ARG A 221 -4.75 -17.05 -6.43
C ARG A 221 -5.39 -16.42 -7.65
N LEU A 222 -6.30 -15.46 -7.45
CA LEU A 222 -6.86 -14.68 -8.53
C LEU A 222 -5.80 -13.90 -9.33
N ASN A 223 -4.78 -13.35 -8.66
CA ASN A 223 -3.69 -12.69 -9.38
C ASN A 223 -2.92 -13.69 -10.28
N LEU A 224 -2.71 -14.92 -9.81
CA LEU A 224 -2.05 -15.98 -10.58
C LEU A 224 -2.88 -16.32 -11.83
N GLU A 225 -4.18 -16.57 -11.65
CA GLU A 225 -5.10 -16.85 -12.77
C GLU A 225 -5.11 -15.74 -13.82
N LEU A 226 -5.17 -14.49 -13.38
CA LEU A 226 -5.14 -13.34 -14.29
C LEU A 226 -3.79 -13.20 -14.99
N GLU A 227 -2.68 -13.53 -14.34
CA GLU A 227 -1.37 -13.55 -14.98
C GLU A 227 -1.28 -14.64 -16.06
N LEU A 228 -1.82 -15.84 -15.82
CA LEU A 228 -1.92 -16.92 -16.81
C LEU A 228 -2.73 -16.50 -18.05
N ARG A 229 -3.72 -15.63 -17.87
CA ARG A 229 -4.54 -15.02 -18.95
C ARG A 229 -3.89 -13.79 -19.60
N GLY A 230 -2.65 -13.46 -19.28
CA GLY A 230 -1.94 -12.30 -19.83
C GLY A 230 -2.40 -10.94 -19.27
N LEU A 231 -3.19 -10.92 -18.20
CA LEU A 231 -3.73 -9.72 -17.52
C LEU A 231 -2.87 -9.32 -16.32
N ARG A 232 -1.55 -9.24 -16.55
CA ARG A 232 -0.56 -8.85 -15.53
C ARG A 232 -0.83 -7.46 -14.95
N PHE A 233 -0.41 -7.25 -13.70
CA PHE A 233 -0.44 -5.92 -13.09
C PHE A 233 0.39 -4.90 -13.87
N PRO A 234 -0.14 -3.67 -14.12
CA PRO A 234 -1.32 -3.03 -13.51
C PRO A 234 -2.66 -3.16 -14.27
N ALA A 235 -2.82 -4.09 -15.23
CA ALA A 235 -4.07 -4.22 -16.01
C ALA A 235 -5.31 -4.36 -15.11
N GLY A 236 -6.34 -3.52 -15.27
CA GLY A 236 -7.53 -3.59 -14.43
C GLY A 236 -7.30 -3.33 -12.93
N ILE A 237 -6.23 -2.65 -12.53
CA ILE A 237 -5.94 -2.31 -11.12
C ILE A 237 -7.14 -1.67 -10.39
N ARG A 238 -7.91 -0.81 -11.08
CA ARG A 238 -9.13 -0.22 -10.51
C ARG A 238 -10.15 -1.27 -10.10
N LEU A 239 -10.36 -2.27 -10.94
CA LEU A 239 -11.29 -3.35 -10.66
C LEU A 239 -10.75 -4.24 -9.53
N ARG A 240 -9.50 -4.69 -9.62
CA ARG A 240 -8.89 -5.62 -8.65
C ARG A 240 -8.71 -5.00 -7.27
N LYS A 241 -8.07 -3.83 -7.18
CA LYS A 241 -7.74 -3.20 -5.89
C LYS A 241 -8.91 -2.39 -5.33
N HIS A 242 -9.53 -1.53 -6.15
CA HIS A 242 -10.52 -0.57 -5.62
C HIS A 242 -11.94 -1.12 -5.55
N VAL A 243 -12.35 -1.98 -6.49
CA VAL A 243 -13.69 -2.58 -6.47
C VAL A 243 -13.68 -3.89 -5.69
N LEU A 244 -12.86 -4.87 -6.10
CA LEU A 244 -12.88 -6.19 -5.48
C LEU A 244 -12.35 -6.16 -4.05
N ALA A 245 -11.06 -5.85 -3.85
CA ALA A 245 -10.43 -5.94 -2.53
C ALA A 245 -10.97 -4.90 -1.53
N LYS A 246 -11.11 -3.63 -1.94
CA LYS A 246 -11.47 -2.53 -1.02
C LYS A 246 -12.96 -2.29 -0.81
N ARG A 247 -13.83 -2.88 -1.62
CA ARG A 247 -15.29 -2.70 -1.52
C ARG A 247 -15.99 -4.05 -1.38
N LEU A 248 -16.01 -4.85 -2.45
CA LEU A 248 -16.84 -6.06 -2.50
C LEU A 248 -16.42 -7.09 -1.45
N MET A 249 -15.14 -7.50 -1.44
CA MET A 249 -14.64 -8.50 -0.48
C MET A 249 -14.81 -8.03 0.97
N ARG A 250 -14.60 -6.74 1.24
CA ARG A 250 -14.73 -6.16 2.59
C ARG A 250 -16.15 -6.24 3.12
N ASP A 251 -17.14 -6.05 2.26
CA ASP A 251 -18.55 -6.00 2.65
C ASP A 251 -19.19 -7.41 2.72
N LEU A 252 -18.44 -8.47 2.40
CA LEU A 252 -18.89 -9.87 2.54
C LEU A 252 -19.04 -10.25 4.01
N ASP A 253 -20.15 -10.92 4.34
CA ASP A 253 -20.35 -11.56 5.64
C ASP A 253 -19.75 -12.96 5.63
N VAL A 254 -18.43 -13.06 5.86
CA VAL A 254 -17.68 -14.32 5.94
C VAL A 254 -16.72 -14.28 7.13
N ASP A 255 -16.55 -15.43 7.79
CA ASP A 255 -15.50 -15.58 8.80
C ASP A 255 -14.13 -15.50 8.13
N ASP A 256 -13.40 -14.44 8.43
CA ASP A 256 -12.11 -14.15 7.86
C ASP A 256 -11.27 -13.40 8.89
N GLN A 257 -10.46 -14.19 9.59
CA GLN A 257 -9.66 -13.72 10.71
C GLN A 257 -8.50 -12.83 10.23
N PRO A 258 -8.07 -11.84 11.02
CA PRO A 258 -6.90 -11.04 10.70
C PRO A 258 -5.64 -11.91 10.64
N LEU A 259 -4.62 -11.45 9.92
CA LEU A 259 -3.33 -12.13 9.84
C LEU A 259 -2.60 -12.05 11.18
N GLY A 260 -2.19 -13.19 11.70
CA GLY A 260 -1.38 -13.32 12.90
C GLY A 260 0.09 -13.58 12.56
N LEU A 261 0.99 -13.11 13.43
CA LEU A 261 2.42 -13.37 13.33
C LEU A 261 3.10 -13.29 14.69
N ARG A 262 3.69 -14.40 15.12
CA ARG A 262 4.58 -14.47 16.29
C ARG A 262 5.89 -13.76 15.99
N VAL A 263 6.51 -13.18 17.02
CA VAL A 263 7.83 -12.54 16.87
C VAL A 263 8.91 -13.62 16.77
N ALA A 264 9.53 -13.74 15.59
CA ALA A 264 10.64 -14.66 15.39
C ALA A 264 11.98 -14.04 15.86
N PRO A 265 12.97 -14.83 16.32
CA PRO A 265 14.25 -14.30 16.82
C PRO A 265 15.04 -13.45 15.81
N TRP A 266 14.85 -13.68 14.50
CA TRP A 266 15.50 -12.86 13.48
C TRP A 266 14.87 -11.47 13.38
N VAL A 267 13.57 -11.33 13.64
CA VAL A 267 12.85 -10.05 13.62
C VAL A 267 13.33 -9.18 14.79
N GLU A 268 13.44 -9.76 15.99
CA GLU A 268 13.99 -9.07 17.16
C GLU A 268 15.41 -8.56 16.90
N ARG A 269 16.28 -9.42 16.37
CA ARG A 269 17.65 -9.04 16.05
C ARG A 269 17.70 -7.91 15.01
N SER A 270 16.91 -8.01 13.94
CA SER A 270 16.85 -6.97 12.92
C SER A 270 16.35 -5.65 13.47
N ALA A 271 15.28 -5.66 14.29
CA ALA A 271 14.74 -4.45 14.89
C ALA A 271 15.75 -3.78 15.84
N ARG A 272 16.43 -4.55 16.70
CA ARG A 272 17.50 -4.00 17.57
C ARG A 272 18.65 -3.39 16.77
N GLN A 273 19.05 -4.03 15.67
CA GLN A 273 20.10 -3.52 14.79
C GLN A 273 19.68 -2.22 14.09
N GLN A 274 18.43 -2.16 13.61
CA GLN A 274 17.85 -0.98 12.99
C GLN A 274 17.77 0.21 13.97
N VAL A 275 17.27 -0.01 15.19
CA VAL A 275 17.24 1.00 16.26
C VAL A 275 18.65 1.52 16.57
N ALA A 276 19.61 0.61 16.78
CA ALA A 276 20.99 1.00 17.07
C ALA A 276 21.63 1.78 15.91
N ALA A 277 21.29 1.47 14.66
CA ALA A 277 21.76 2.21 13.50
C ALA A 277 21.14 3.62 13.42
N LEU A 278 19.84 3.77 13.67
CA LEU A 278 19.17 5.07 13.74
C LEU A 278 19.75 5.96 14.84
N GLN A 279 19.99 5.40 16.03
CA GLN A 279 20.62 6.12 17.14
C GLN A 279 22.02 6.63 16.78
N ARG A 280 22.85 5.81 16.12
CA ARG A 280 24.18 6.22 15.67
C ARG A 280 24.16 7.30 14.58
N GLN A 281 23.09 7.36 13.79
CA GLN A 281 22.91 8.39 12.76
C GLN A 281 22.54 9.76 13.33
N GLY A 282 22.18 9.85 14.62
CA GLY A 282 21.84 11.13 15.26
C GLY A 282 20.52 11.74 14.76
N VAL A 283 19.57 10.90 14.33
CA VAL A 283 18.22 11.35 13.93
C VAL A 283 17.47 11.96 15.11
N VAL A 284 16.56 12.90 14.84
CA VAL A 284 15.65 13.45 15.85
C VAL A 284 14.49 12.50 16.04
N LEU A 285 14.32 11.95 17.24
CA LEU A 285 13.23 11.02 17.55
C LEU A 285 12.01 11.76 18.10
N HIS A 286 10.84 11.49 17.51
CA HIS A 286 9.53 11.86 18.02
C HIS A 286 8.76 10.59 18.41
N GLY A 287 8.71 10.32 19.73
CA GLY A 287 8.19 9.08 20.32
C GLY A 287 9.25 8.34 21.13
N ASP A 288 9.18 7.00 21.18
CA ASP A 288 10.11 6.16 21.96
C ASP A 288 10.75 5.08 21.09
N TRP A 289 12.04 4.79 21.30
CA TRP A 289 12.73 3.65 20.69
C TRP A 289 12.06 2.32 21.05
N ALA A 290 11.43 2.23 22.24
CA ALA A 290 10.65 1.08 22.68
C ALA A 290 9.46 0.79 21.77
N ASP A 291 8.89 1.80 21.09
CA ASP A 291 7.80 1.61 20.11
C ASP A 291 8.24 0.77 18.90
N LEU A 292 9.55 0.68 18.64
CA LEU A 292 10.13 -0.12 17.56
C LEU A 292 10.48 -1.55 18.00
N THR A 293 10.23 -1.90 19.26
CA THR A 293 10.35 -3.28 19.73
C THR A 293 9.28 -4.13 19.07
N PRO A 294 9.65 -5.23 18.37
CA PRO A 294 8.69 -6.11 17.72
C PRO A 294 7.65 -6.65 18.71
N VAL A 295 6.37 -6.49 18.36
CA VAL A 295 5.25 -7.05 19.12
C VAL A 295 4.54 -8.13 18.31
N GLU A 296 3.88 -9.05 19.01
CA GLU A 296 3.07 -10.08 18.35
C GLU A 296 1.88 -9.45 17.62
N VAL A 297 1.56 -10.01 16.47
CA VAL A 297 0.34 -9.68 15.75
C VAL A 297 -0.67 -10.78 16.03
N SER A 298 -1.74 -10.44 16.73
CA SER A 298 -2.85 -11.36 16.99
C SER A 298 -3.61 -11.67 15.70
N GLY A 299 -3.91 -12.95 15.47
CA GLY A 299 -4.63 -13.39 14.29
C GLY A 299 -4.30 -14.84 13.92
N THR A 300 -4.68 -15.22 12.71
CA THR A 300 -4.47 -16.56 12.15
C THR A 300 -3.26 -16.57 11.22
N ASP A 301 -2.49 -17.66 11.20
CA ASP A 301 -1.42 -17.84 10.23
C ASP A 301 -2.03 -18.06 8.83
N PRO A 302 -1.72 -17.23 7.82
CA PRO A 302 -2.20 -17.43 6.45
C PRO A 302 -1.92 -18.83 5.87
N SER A 303 -0.89 -19.54 6.34
CA SER A 303 -0.59 -20.89 5.85
C SER A 303 -1.55 -21.97 6.34
N THR A 304 -2.51 -21.65 7.22
CA THR A 304 -3.49 -22.61 7.75
C THR A 304 -4.88 -22.47 7.12
N VAL A 305 -5.00 -21.64 6.08
CA VAL A 305 -6.27 -21.52 5.32
C VAL A 305 -6.52 -22.80 4.54
N THR A 306 -7.74 -23.34 4.62
CA THR A 306 -8.15 -24.56 3.93
C THR A 306 -8.80 -24.26 2.59
N GLU A 307 -8.73 -25.23 1.66
CA GLU A 307 -9.31 -25.10 0.31
C GLU A 307 -10.82 -24.86 0.34
N ASP A 308 -11.56 -25.53 1.24
CA ASP A 308 -13.00 -25.29 1.43
C ASP A 308 -13.33 -23.82 1.74
N ARG A 309 -12.48 -23.15 2.53
CA ARG A 309 -12.66 -21.73 2.87
C ARG A 309 -12.35 -20.84 1.68
N ILE A 310 -11.35 -21.19 0.87
CA ILE A 310 -11.02 -20.49 -0.38
C ILE A 310 -12.19 -20.60 -1.34
N ALA A 311 -12.69 -21.81 -1.60
CA ALA A 311 -13.83 -22.06 -2.46
C ALA A 311 -15.06 -21.26 -2.01
N ALA A 312 -15.41 -21.33 -0.72
CA ALA A 312 -16.56 -20.62 -0.17
C ALA A 312 -16.44 -19.09 -0.31
N VAL A 313 -15.28 -18.50 -0.01
CA VAL A 313 -15.08 -17.05 -0.11
C VAL A 313 -14.99 -16.60 -1.58
N ALA A 314 -14.36 -17.38 -2.46
CA ALA A 314 -14.31 -17.08 -3.89
C ALA A 314 -15.73 -17.09 -4.49
N ALA A 315 -16.52 -18.12 -4.17
CA ALA A 315 -17.92 -18.24 -4.57
C ALA A 315 -18.77 -17.08 -4.05
N ALA A 316 -18.65 -16.74 -2.75
CA ALA A 316 -19.36 -15.62 -2.15
C ALA A 316 -18.94 -14.27 -2.75
N THR A 317 -17.69 -14.13 -3.20
CA THR A 317 -17.19 -12.92 -3.87
C THR A 317 -17.73 -12.81 -5.30
N HIS A 318 -17.93 -13.93 -5.99
CA HIS A 318 -18.39 -13.97 -7.38
C HIS A 318 -19.77 -13.34 -7.55
N VAL A 319 -20.70 -13.63 -6.62
CA VAL A 319 -22.09 -13.12 -6.65
C VAL A 319 -22.16 -11.58 -6.75
N PRO A 320 -21.66 -10.79 -5.78
CA PRO A 320 -21.75 -9.34 -5.83
C PRO A 320 -20.88 -8.73 -6.93
N LEU A 321 -19.78 -9.38 -7.33
CA LEU A 321 -18.98 -8.91 -8.48
C LEU A 321 -19.79 -9.02 -9.78
N ARG A 322 -20.47 -10.15 -9.99
CA ARG A 322 -21.31 -10.36 -11.16
C ARG A 322 -22.48 -9.39 -11.20
N GLU A 323 -23.18 -9.19 -10.08
CA GLU A 323 -24.26 -8.21 -9.96
C GLU A 323 -23.77 -6.80 -10.32
N TRP A 324 -22.63 -6.38 -9.76
CA TRP A 324 -22.03 -5.10 -10.07
C TRP A 324 -21.67 -4.95 -11.56
N LEU A 325 -21.20 -6.03 -12.21
CA LEU A 325 -20.91 -6.03 -13.64
C LEU A 325 -22.18 -5.99 -14.51
N LEU A 326 -23.26 -6.66 -14.10
CA LEU A 326 -24.55 -6.65 -14.77
C LEU A 326 -25.17 -5.25 -14.79
N GLU A 327 -25.19 -4.55 -13.65
CA GLU A 327 -25.67 -3.16 -13.56
C GLU A 327 -24.93 -2.25 -14.54
N ARG A 328 -23.60 -2.40 -14.62
CA ARG A 328 -22.77 -1.65 -15.56
C ARG A 328 -22.93 -2.09 -17.02
N ALA A 329 -23.30 -3.34 -17.25
CA ALA A 329 -23.66 -3.84 -18.57
C ALA A 329 -24.95 -3.18 -19.07
N ALA A 330 -25.95 -3.06 -18.21
CA ALA A 330 -27.24 -2.48 -18.54
C ALA A 330 -27.16 -0.98 -18.93
N VAL A 331 -26.39 -0.18 -18.19
CA VAL A 331 -26.29 1.29 -18.40
C VAL A 331 -25.56 1.66 -19.71
N GLY A 332 -24.79 0.74 -20.30
CA GLY A 332 -23.97 1.01 -21.48
C GLY A 332 -23.90 -0.20 -22.42
N SER A 333 -25.05 -0.82 -22.69
CA SER A 333 -25.15 -1.97 -23.60
C SER A 333 -24.60 -1.60 -24.99
N ARG A 334 -23.77 -2.48 -25.55
CA ARG A 334 -23.20 -2.35 -26.90
C ARG A 334 -23.40 -3.67 -27.66
N PRO A 335 -23.44 -3.65 -29.00
CA PRO A 335 -23.50 -4.87 -29.79
C PRO A 335 -22.39 -5.85 -29.38
N GLY A 336 -22.76 -7.07 -28.98
CA GLY A 336 -21.83 -8.10 -28.49
C GLY A 336 -21.34 -7.93 -27.05
N TRP A 337 -21.80 -6.92 -26.30
CA TRP A 337 -21.44 -6.64 -24.91
C TRP A 337 -22.63 -6.08 -24.11
N GLY A 338 -23.64 -6.93 -23.86
CA GLY A 338 -24.76 -6.65 -22.96
C GLY A 338 -24.76 -7.54 -21.71
N PRO A 339 -25.77 -7.39 -20.82
CA PRO A 339 -25.92 -8.22 -19.61
C PRO A 339 -25.86 -9.73 -19.86
N GLU A 340 -26.33 -10.16 -21.04
CA GLU A 340 -26.32 -11.56 -21.51
C GLU A 340 -24.92 -12.14 -21.73
N THR A 341 -23.91 -11.29 -21.91
CA THR A 341 -22.52 -11.71 -22.14
C THR A 341 -21.70 -11.77 -20.87
N VAL A 342 -22.23 -11.30 -19.74
CA VAL A 342 -21.53 -11.36 -18.45
C VAL A 342 -21.39 -12.83 -18.03
N PRO A 343 -20.16 -13.35 -17.81
CA PRO A 343 -19.96 -14.74 -17.44
C PRO A 343 -20.85 -15.14 -16.28
N GLN A 344 -21.44 -16.33 -16.38
CA GLN A 344 -22.20 -16.94 -15.32
C GLN A 344 -21.47 -18.20 -14.91
N TRP A 345 -21.19 -18.30 -13.62
CA TRP A 345 -20.67 -19.51 -13.01
C TRP A 345 -21.77 -20.17 -12.20
N SER A 346 -21.82 -21.50 -12.30
CA SER A 346 -22.63 -22.36 -11.46
C SER A 346 -21.67 -23.33 -10.78
N PRO A 347 -21.61 -23.37 -9.44
CA PRO A 347 -20.71 -24.28 -8.75
C PRO A 347 -20.93 -25.72 -9.22
N GLY A 348 -19.83 -26.47 -9.38
CA GLY A 348 -19.87 -27.92 -9.58
C GLY A 348 -20.63 -28.64 -8.47
N GLY A 349 -21.07 -29.87 -8.73
CA GLY A 349 -21.75 -30.69 -7.72
C GLY A 349 -20.86 -30.95 -6.50
N SER A 350 -21.46 -31.25 -5.35
CA SER A 350 -20.77 -31.43 -4.05
C SER A 350 -19.75 -32.58 -3.97
N ASP A 351 -19.47 -33.26 -5.08
CA ASP A 351 -18.59 -34.42 -5.17
C ASP A 351 -17.18 -34.07 -5.66
N ASP A 352 -16.92 -32.81 -6.04
CA ASP A 352 -15.60 -32.35 -6.48
C ASP A 352 -14.63 -32.28 -5.28
N ALA A 353 -13.34 -32.58 -5.52
CA ALA A 353 -12.32 -32.45 -4.50
C ALA A 353 -12.19 -30.98 -4.07
N ALA A 354 -11.93 -30.72 -2.77
CA ALA A 354 -11.86 -29.36 -2.22
C ALA A 354 -10.90 -28.43 -2.99
N ASP A 355 -9.76 -28.96 -3.41
CA ASP A 355 -8.76 -28.25 -4.22
C ASP A 355 -9.34 -27.83 -5.59
N GLU A 356 -10.06 -28.74 -6.27
CA GLU A 356 -10.69 -28.47 -7.56
C GLU A 356 -11.81 -27.42 -7.43
N ALA A 357 -12.59 -27.50 -6.35
CA ALA A 357 -13.65 -26.53 -6.07
C ALA A 357 -13.09 -25.11 -5.78
N ALA A 358 -11.94 -25.02 -5.11
CA ALA A 358 -11.27 -23.75 -4.84
C ALA A 358 -10.74 -23.11 -6.14
N ASP A 359 -10.05 -23.89 -6.96
CA ASP A 359 -9.49 -23.42 -8.22
C ASP A 359 -10.59 -23.04 -9.23
N ASP A 360 -11.67 -23.82 -9.33
CA ASP A 360 -12.83 -23.51 -10.17
C ASP A 360 -13.50 -22.18 -9.77
N ALA A 361 -13.74 -21.97 -8.46
CA ALA A 361 -14.34 -20.73 -7.97
C ALA A 361 -13.44 -19.49 -8.20
N VAL A 362 -12.12 -19.65 -8.11
CA VAL A 362 -11.16 -18.57 -8.40
C VAL A 362 -11.08 -18.30 -9.90
N ALA A 363 -11.11 -19.34 -10.75
CA ALA A 363 -11.14 -19.20 -12.19
C ALA A 363 -12.40 -18.45 -12.66
N ALA A 364 -13.55 -18.72 -12.04
CA ALA A 364 -14.80 -17.99 -12.30
C ALA A 364 -14.70 -16.49 -11.96
N LEU A 365 -14.00 -16.12 -10.87
CA LEU A 365 -13.70 -14.72 -10.57
C LEU A 365 -12.80 -14.09 -11.64
N ALA A 366 -11.82 -14.84 -12.13
CA ALA A 366 -10.92 -14.38 -13.19
C ALA A 366 -11.68 -14.13 -14.50
N ASP A 367 -12.66 -14.98 -14.86
CA ASP A 367 -13.53 -14.80 -16.03
C ASP A 367 -14.28 -13.46 -15.98
N LEU A 368 -14.88 -13.12 -14.84
CA LEU A 368 -15.60 -11.86 -14.65
C LEU A 368 -14.67 -10.64 -14.83
N ILE A 369 -13.44 -10.73 -14.30
CA ILE A 369 -12.47 -9.64 -14.39
C ILE A 369 -11.92 -9.49 -15.81
N GLU A 370 -11.60 -10.60 -16.46
CA GLU A 370 -11.17 -10.62 -17.85
C GLU A 370 -12.23 -10.02 -18.78
N TRP A 371 -13.49 -10.44 -18.61
CA TRP A 371 -14.62 -9.87 -19.34
C TRP A 371 -14.68 -8.34 -19.16
N ALA A 372 -14.60 -7.86 -17.92
CA ALA A 372 -14.68 -6.43 -17.62
C ALA A 372 -13.50 -5.61 -18.21
N ILE A 373 -12.28 -6.16 -18.19
CA ILE A 373 -11.09 -5.52 -18.77
C ILE A 373 -11.21 -5.47 -20.29
N THR A 374 -11.59 -6.59 -20.91
CA THR A 374 -11.72 -6.70 -22.37
C THR A 374 -12.80 -5.76 -22.90
N ARG A 375 -13.96 -5.70 -22.23
CA ARG A 375 -15.01 -4.72 -22.55
C ARG A 375 -14.50 -3.28 -22.52
N THR A 376 -13.70 -2.95 -21.50
CA THR A 376 -13.16 -1.59 -21.32
C THR A 376 -12.16 -1.24 -22.41
N ARG A 377 -11.27 -2.17 -22.77
CA ARG A 377 -10.30 -1.99 -23.86
C ARG A 377 -11.00 -1.83 -25.21
N ALA A 378 -11.98 -2.66 -25.51
CA ALA A 378 -12.79 -2.55 -26.72
C ALA A 378 -13.52 -1.19 -26.80
N LYS A 379 -13.99 -0.68 -25.65
CA LYS A 379 -14.59 0.66 -25.58
C LYS A 379 -13.60 1.75 -25.96
N GLN A 380 -12.40 1.72 -25.36
CA GLN A 380 -11.36 2.72 -25.64
C GLN A 380 -10.91 2.68 -27.11
N ALA A 381 -10.83 1.49 -27.71
CA ALA A 381 -10.45 1.34 -29.11
C ALA A 381 -11.52 1.84 -30.10
N ALA A 382 -12.81 1.77 -29.74
CA ALA A 382 -13.89 2.28 -30.58
C ALA A 382 -14.09 3.81 -30.47
N ASP A 383 -13.65 4.39 -29.34
CA ASP A 383 -13.77 5.82 -29.07
C ASP A 383 -12.51 6.61 -29.54
N ALA A 384 -11.46 5.92 -30.02
CA ALA A 384 -10.20 6.48 -30.55
C ALA A 384 -10.15 6.40 -32.08
#